data_AF-A0A7C2A291-F1
#
_entry.id   AF-A0A7C2A291-F1
#
_cell.length_a   1.000
_cell.length_b   1.000
_cell.length_c   1.000
_cell.angle_alpha   90.00
_cell.angle_beta   90.00
_cell.angle_gamma   90.00
#
_symmetry.space_group_name_H-M   'P 1'
#
loop_
_entity.id
_entity.type
_entity.pdbx_description
1 polymer ?
#
loop_
_entity_poly.entity_id
_entity_poly.type
_entity_poly.pdbx_seq_one_letter_code
_entity_poly.pdbx_strand_id
1 'polypeptide(L)'
;MIKEKHPLWKTKGGCTGFMASKNDKVLVASNIDASVVDPKLEIYKPDELKGTYGRILFQYWYDCVDCRSTGVNEKGLWFDRYDHQFWPQLKTIFKKPYKKPMQLEAYCLSICSTVEEVKKEMEKYNLFQMSRYNAFFVDKTGDWVIIEGNNLYQKDEYNKYGIKYAVSTNFMPSKPNLPFSRLIGWEQGKWRYRLARYMLQNMDESRFNREYFKKICEATHTDVTNYSNVCDLKNGIIYLYHFKDYEKEREIKIREYIKKIPEIQDPGDPIVIKIPSLFEPKNNKPPEKPVLYGPTKGKIGQSYEYFAVSKDPENHQIYFLFDWGDGTTSKICKKWIEPLNNITCQLKHRWIKSGDYKVKVKTRDIYGKESPWSDPLYVDIQKKKHPRILPPELIKKD
;
A
#
# COMPACT_ATOMS: atom_id res chain seq x y z
N MET A 1 -1.73 -12.51 -24.19
CA MET A 1 -2.96 -11.94 -23.61
C MET A 1 -2.90 -10.43 -23.80
N ILE A 2 -3.98 -9.80 -24.25
CA ILE A 2 -4.04 -8.34 -24.46
C ILE A 2 -4.35 -7.67 -23.11
N LYS A 3 -3.61 -6.62 -22.74
CA LYS A 3 -3.97 -5.75 -21.59
C LYS A 3 -5.13 -4.85 -22.02
N GLU A 4 -6.37 -5.23 -21.73
CA GLU A 4 -7.51 -4.33 -21.89
C GLU A 4 -7.43 -3.18 -20.89
N LYS A 5 -7.45 -1.93 -21.38
CA LYS A 5 -7.60 -0.74 -20.54
C LYS A 5 -9.07 -0.55 -20.20
N HIS A 6 -9.43 -0.71 -18.93
CA HIS A 6 -10.79 -0.49 -18.44
C HIS A 6 -10.93 0.84 -17.68
N PRO A 7 -12.12 1.48 -17.71
CA PRO A 7 -12.32 2.81 -17.16
C PRO A 7 -12.15 2.88 -15.64
N LEU A 8 -11.69 4.04 -15.18
CA LEU A 8 -11.28 4.40 -13.82
C LEU A 8 -12.40 4.30 -12.77
N TRP A 9 -12.80 3.09 -12.41
CA TRP A 9 -13.52 2.81 -11.16
C TRP A 9 -12.51 2.47 -10.06
N LYS A 10 -12.86 2.79 -8.82
CA LYS A 10 -12.01 2.61 -7.62
C LYS A 10 -11.75 1.13 -7.32
N THR A 11 -10.91 0.48 -8.12
CA THR A 11 -10.35 -0.82 -7.82
C THR A 11 -9.46 -0.67 -6.59
N LYS A 12 -9.86 -1.32 -5.49
CA LYS A 12 -8.88 -1.66 -4.46
C LYS A 12 -7.91 -2.62 -5.13
N GLY A 13 -6.68 -2.15 -5.38
CA GLY A 13 -5.65 -2.94 -6.04
C GLY A 13 -5.51 -4.29 -5.35
N GLY A 14 -5.44 -5.35 -6.15
CA GLY A 14 -5.02 -6.64 -5.63
C GLY A 14 -3.50 -6.69 -5.67
N CYS A 15 -2.79 -7.19 -4.65
CA CYS A 15 -1.35 -7.43 -4.73
C CYS A 15 -1.05 -8.75 -5.49
N THR A 16 0.20 -8.98 -5.90
CA THR A 16 0.65 -10.30 -6.41
C THR A 16 1.97 -10.66 -5.77
N GLY A 17 2.09 -11.88 -5.25
CA GLY A 17 3.31 -12.40 -4.63
C GLY A 17 3.68 -13.77 -5.14
N PHE A 18 4.97 -14.05 -5.23
CA PHE A 18 5.46 -15.34 -5.71
C PHE A 18 6.87 -15.65 -5.19
N MET A 19 7.20 -16.93 -5.19
CA MET A 19 8.51 -17.44 -4.81
C MET A 19 8.99 -18.51 -5.79
N ALA A 20 10.31 -18.71 -5.85
CA ALA A 20 10.89 -19.94 -6.32
C ALA A 20 12.15 -20.31 -5.53
N SER A 21 12.40 -21.61 -5.40
CA SER A 21 13.56 -22.19 -4.73
C SER A 21 14.17 -23.33 -5.55
N LYS A 22 15.50 -23.36 -5.64
CA LYS A 22 16.28 -24.53 -6.06
C LYS A 22 17.68 -24.42 -5.47
N ASN A 23 18.18 -25.52 -4.89
CA ASN A 23 19.48 -25.60 -4.22
C ASN A 23 19.62 -24.44 -3.20
N ASP A 24 20.74 -23.72 -3.21
CA ASP A 24 20.98 -22.57 -2.32
C ASP A 24 20.41 -21.23 -2.83
N LYS A 25 19.45 -21.24 -3.77
CA LYS A 25 18.82 -20.03 -4.28
C LYS A 25 17.34 -19.97 -3.94
N VAL A 26 16.94 -18.95 -3.17
CA VAL A 26 15.54 -18.67 -2.84
C VAL A 26 15.25 -17.22 -3.18
N LEU A 27 14.41 -17.00 -4.20
CA LEU A 27 13.92 -15.69 -4.58
C LEU A 27 12.42 -15.59 -4.27
N VAL A 28 12.02 -14.44 -3.74
CA VAL A 28 10.62 -14.03 -3.58
C VAL A 28 10.43 -12.68 -4.26
N ALA A 29 9.21 -12.36 -4.64
CA ALA A 29 8.87 -11.03 -5.14
C ALA A 29 7.39 -10.71 -4.94
N SER A 30 7.07 -9.41 -4.93
CA SER A 30 5.69 -8.95 -4.95
C SER A 30 5.49 -7.59 -5.63
N ASN A 31 4.26 -7.40 -6.13
CA ASN A 31 3.68 -6.12 -6.53
C ASN A 31 2.68 -5.68 -5.45
N ILE A 32 2.89 -4.48 -4.91
CA ILE A 32 2.01 -3.88 -3.91
C ILE A 32 1.13 -2.83 -4.59
N ASP A 33 -0.15 -3.17 -4.74
CA ASP A 33 -1.11 -2.41 -5.52
C ASP A 33 -1.98 -1.56 -4.58
N ALA A 34 -1.48 -0.37 -4.24
CA ALA A 34 -2.09 0.52 -3.24
C ALA A 34 -1.99 1.99 -3.65
N SER A 35 -3.13 2.71 -3.64
CA SER A 35 -3.19 4.15 -3.91
C SER A 35 -2.69 4.98 -2.70
N VAL A 36 -1.39 4.94 -2.47
CA VAL A 36 -0.69 5.47 -1.28
C VAL A 36 0.53 6.25 -1.74
N VAL A 37 0.69 7.50 -1.31
CA VAL A 37 1.69 8.40 -1.92
C VAL A 37 3.00 8.49 -1.11
N ASP A 38 3.05 7.93 0.11
CA ASP A 38 4.27 7.78 0.93
C ASP A 38 4.33 6.35 1.52
N PRO A 39 4.54 5.30 0.71
CA PRO A 39 5.00 4.03 1.26
C PRO A 39 6.39 4.22 1.92
N LYS A 40 6.65 3.48 2.99
CA LYS A 40 7.84 3.61 3.85
C LYS A 40 8.51 2.27 4.08
N LEU A 41 9.81 2.34 4.37
CA LEU A 41 10.57 1.27 5.03
C LEU A 41 10.73 1.62 6.50
N GLU A 42 10.37 0.69 7.38
CA GLU A 42 10.66 0.73 8.81
C GLU A 42 11.77 -0.29 9.11
N ILE A 43 12.94 0.20 9.49
CA ILE A 43 14.14 -0.61 9.71
C ILE A 43 14.33 -0.73 11.22
N TYR A 44 14.26 -1.96 11.72
CA TYR A 44 14.44 -2.27 13.14
C TYR A 44 15.78 -2.95 13.38
N LYS A 45 16.42 -2.63 14.50
CA LYS A 45 17.56 -3.39 15.02
C LYS A 45 17.12 -4.75 15.61
N PRO A 46 18.02 -5.73 15.68
CA PRO A 46 17.85 -6.84 16.61
C PRO A 46 17.90 -6.33 18.06
N ASP A 47 17.24 -7.05 18.95
CA ASP A 47 17.30 -6.84 20.39
C ASP A 47 17.52 -8.20 21.04
N GLU A 48 18.76 -8.45 21.47
CA GLU A 48 19.17 -9.75 22.03
C GLU A 48 18.46 -10.04 23.36
N LEU A 49 18.21 -9.01 24.18
CA LEU A 49 17.50 -9.15 25.47
C LEU A 49 16.03 -9.54 25.26
N LYS A 50 15.39 -9.03 24.21
CA LYS A 50 14.03 -9.40 23.80
C LYS A 50 13.98 -10.62 22.86
N GLY A 51 15.13 -11.17 22.46
CA GLY A 51 15.24 -12.28 21.52
C GLY A 51 14.71 -11.96 20.11
N THR A 52 14.79 -10.70 19.65
CA THR A 52 14.22 -10.27 18.37
C THR A 52 15.27 -9.99 17.29
N TYR A 53 14.89 -10.22 16.04
CA TYR A 53 15.73 -10.04 14.86
C TYR A 53 15.55 -8.65 14.23
N GLY A 54 16.65 -8.14 13.67
CA GLY A 54 16.62 -6.97 12.81
C GLY A 54 15.89 -7.27 11.50
N ARG A 55 15.10 -6.31 11.03
CA ARG A 55 14.13 -6.51 9.95
C ARG A 55 13.79 -5.20 9.25
N ILE A 56 13.37 -5.32 7.99
CA ILE A 56 12.82 -4.23 7.21
C ILE A 56 11.35 -4.54 6.97
N LEU A 57 10.47 -3.66 7.42
CA LEU A 57 9.04 -3.72 7.14
C LEU A 57 8.67 -2.65 6.11
N PHE A 58 7.83 -3.00 5.14
CA PHE A 58 7.20 -2.05 4.24
C PHE A 58 5.85 -1.61 4.83
N GLN A 59 5.67 -0.32 5.07
CA GLN A 59 4.44 0.28 5.59
C GLN A 59 3.79 1.16 4.52
N TYR A 60 2.51 0.93 4.23
CA TYR A 60 1.78 1.65 3.18
C TYR A 60 0.37 2.08 3.61
N TRP A 61 0.11 2.24 4.92
CA TRP A 61 -1.12 2.87 5.41
C TRP A 61 -0.82 4.02 6.36
N TYR A 62 -1.50 5.14 6.16
CA TYR A 62 -1.40 6.33 7.00
C TYR A 62 -2.25 6.18 8.26
N ASP A 63 -1.76 6.73 9.39
CA ASP A 63 -2.52 6.99 10.62
C ASP A 63 -3.29 5.79 11.22
N CYS A 64 -2.68 4.60 11.26
CA CYS A 64 -3.22 3.49 12.05
C CYS A 64 -2.17 2.95 13.03
N VAL A 65 -2.60 2.71 14.28
CA VAL A 65 -1.80 2.00 15.30
C VAL A 65 -1.64 0.51 14.94
N ASP A 66 -2.41 0.04 13.96
CA ASP A 66 -2.45 -1.32 13.42
C ASP A 66 -2.03 -1.29 11.92
N CYS A 67 -0.83 -0.77 11.65
CA CYS A 67 -0.29 -0.61 10.31
C CYS A 67 -0.09 -1.96 9.60
N ARG A 68 -0.75 -2.11 8.44
CA ARG A 68 -0.44 -3.17 7.47
C ARG A 68 1.02 -3.08 7.08
N SER A 69 1.79 -4.05 7.56
CA SER A 69 3.22 -4.18 7.29
C SER A 69 3.47 -5.51 6.59
N THR A 70 4.38 -5.50 5.62
CA THR A 70 4.96 -6.69 4.98
C THR A 70 6.48 -6.59 5.14
N GLY A 71 7.29 -7.61 4.83
CA GLY A 71 8.73 -7.42 5.01
C GLY A 71 9.58 -8.67 5.05
N VAL A 72 10.83 -8.46 5.48
CA VAL A 72 11.86 -9.50 5.56
C VAL A 72 12.81 -9.22 6.73
N ASN A 73 13.25 -10.28 7.40
CA ASN A 73 14.23 -10.19 8.49
C ASN A 73 15.64 -10.66 8.09
N GLU A 74 16.64 -10.31 8.91
CA GLU A 74 18.05 -10.62 8.68
C GLU A 74 18.40 -12.13 8.73
N LYS A 75 17.44 -12.97 9.13
CA LYS A 75 17.56 -14.42 9.17
C LYS A 75 17.08 -15.08 7.87
N GLY A 76 16.38 -14.32 7.01
CA GLY A 76 15.89 -14.77 5.71
C GLY A 76 14.44 -15.25 5.71
N LEU A 77 13.62 -14.83 6.68
CA LEU A 77 12.16 -15.01 6.64
C LEU A 77 11.51 -13.78 5.99
N TRP A 78 10.66 -14.01 4.98
CA TRP A 78 9.86 -12.99 4.27
C TRP A 78 8.37 -13.24 4.46
N PHE A 79 7.60 -12.15 4.45
CA PHE A 79 6.16 -12.14 4.63
C PHE A 79 5.49 -11.08 3.76
N ASP A 80 4.38 -11.45 3.12
CA ASP A 80 3.49 -10.51 2.43
C ASP A 80 2.00 -10.90 2.52
N ARG A 81 1.11 -9.92 2.29
CA ARG A 81 -0.32 -9.95 2.60
C ARG A 81 -1.18 -9.70 1.37
N TYR A 82 -2.16 -10.58 1.13
CA TYR A 82 -3.07 -10.49 0.00
C TYR A 82 -4.54 -10.48 0.47
N ASP A 83 -5.13 -9.28 0.57
CA ASP A 83 -6.54 -9.10 0.97
C ASP A 83 -7.50 -9.87 0.04
N HIS A 84 -8.44 -10.63 0.59
CA HIS A 84 -9.46 -11.37 -0.14
C HIS A 84 -10.87 -11.12 0.45
N GLN A 85 -11.91 -11.66 -0.19
CA GLN A 85 -13.28 -11.62 0.32
C GLN A 85 -13.38 -12.24 1.72
N PHE A 86 -14.19 -11.65 2.61
CA PHE A 86 -14.39 -12.18 3.96
C PHE A 86 -14.87 -13.65 3.93
N TRP A 87 -14.15 -14.51 4.64
CA TRP A 87 -14.49 -15.90 4.89
C TRP A 87 -14.57 -16.17 6.39
N PRO A 88 -15.68 -16.73 6.92
CA PRO A 88 -15.84 -16.96 8.36
C PRO A 88 -14.89 -18.03 8.90
N GLN A 89 -14.23 -17.74 10.01
CA GLN A 89 -13.17 -18.55 10.62
C GLN A 89 -13.60 -19.13 11.98
N LEU A 90 -14.71 -19.89 12.02
CA LEU A 90 -15.35 -20.34 13.27
C LEU A 90 -14.39 -20.99 14.30
N LYS A 91 -13.39 -21.75 13.84
CA LYS A 91 -12.40 -22.39 14.72
C LYS A 91 -11.46 -21.41 15.45
N THR A 92 -11.32 -20.14 15.04
CA THR A 92 -10.38 -19.21 15.69
C THR A 92 -10.92 -18.61 16.99
N ILE A 93 -12.25 -18.53 17.16
CA ILE A 93 -12.89 -17.73 18.21
C ILE A 93 -12.59 -18.23 19.63
N PHE A 94 -12.19 -19.50 19.76
CA PHE A 94 -11.82 -20.14 21.02
C PHE A 94 -10.35 -19.98 21.42
N LYS A 95 -9.50 -19.43 20.53
CA LYS A 95 -8.09 -19.14 20.82
C LYS A 95 -7.92 -17.78 21.49
N LYS A 96 -6.82 -17.58 22.22
CA LYS A 96 -6.52 -16.31 22.88
C LYS A 96 -6.36 -15.18 21.86
N PRO A 97 -6.96 -13.99 22.06
CA PRO A 97 -6.72 -12.85 21.19
C PRO A 97 -5.26 -12.40 21.32
N TYR A 98 -4.68 -12.02 20.20
CA TYR A 98 -3.36 -11.41 20.16
C TYR A 98 -3.46 -9.92 20.55
N LYS A 99 -2.52 -9.42 21.37
CA LYS A 99 -2.59 -8.11 22.05
C LYS A 99 -1.28 -7.30 22.06
N LYS A 100 -0.33 -7.60 21.18
CA LYS A 100 0.94 -6.87 21.06
C LYS A 100 0.75 -5.59 20.21
N PRO A 101 1.67 -4.60 20.28
CA PRO A 101 1.53 -3.33 19.56
C PRO A 101 1.72 -3.41 18.02
N MET A 102 2.35 -4.46 17.49
CA MET A 102 2.50 -4.70 16.05
C MET A 102 1.66 -5.88 15.59
N GLN A 103 1.29 -5.95 14.31
CA GLN A 103 0.57 -7.09 13.71
C GLN A 103 1.27 -8.43 13.97
N LEU A 104 0.50 -9.51 14.11
CA LEU A 104 1.01 -10.85 14.45
C LEU A 104 2.06 -11.34 13.43
N GLU A 105 1.86 -11.00 12.17
CA GLU A 105 2.73 -11.36 11.06
C GLU A 105 4.07 -10.60 11.10
N ALA A 106 4.03 -9.30 11.44
CA ALA A 106 5.23 -8.49 11.68
C ALA A 106 5.96 -8.93 12.96
N TYR A 107 5.23 -9.42 13.96
CA TYR A 107 5.81 -10.04 15.15
C TYR A 107 6.47 -11.38 14.85
N CYS A 108 5.88 -12.22 13.99
CA CYS A 108 6.56 -13.41 13.47
C CYS A 108 7.85 -13.03 12.73
N LEU A 109 7.89 -11.96 11.93
CA LEU A 109 9.16 -11.46 11.37
C LEU A 109 10.17 -11.01 12.45
N SER A 110 9.72 -10.62 13.65
CA SER A 110 10.60 -10.21 14.75
C SER A 110 11.19 -11.37 15.55
N ILE A 111 10.55 -12.55 15.61
CA ILE A 111 11.01 -13.68 16.46
C ILE A 111 11.19 -15.02 15.72
N CYS A 112 10.69 -15.18 14.49
CA CYS A 112 10.80 -16.41 13.71
C CYS A 112 11.86 -16.28 12.61
N SER A 113 12.58 -17.37 12.35
CA SER A 113 13.60 -17.48 11.30
C SER A 113 13.21 -18.46 10.19
N THR A 114 12.25 -19.34 10.48
CA THR A 114 11.71 -20.38 9.58
C THR A 114 10.18 -20.34 9.51
N VAL A 115 9.62 -20.87 8.44
CA VAL A 115 8.17 -21.04 8.26
C VAL A 115 7.57 -21.97 9.30
N GLU A 116 8.33 -22.96 9.77
CA GLU A 116 7.89 -23.88 10.83
C GLU A 116 7.74 -23.19 12.19
N GLU A 117 8.62 -22.24 12.52
CA GLU A 117 8.44 -21.36 13.70
C GLU A 117 7.23 -20.45 13.55
N VAL A 118 6.95 -19.92 12.34
CA VAL A 118 5.75 -19.11 12.08
C VAL A 118 4.47 -19.91 12.31
N LYS A 119 4.38 -21.14 11.79
CA LYS A 119 3.24 -22.04 11.99
C LYS A 119 2.98 -22.23 13.49
N LYS A 120 4.01 -22.62 14.26
CA LYS A 120 3.96 -22.82 15.73
C LYS A 120 3.59 -21.56 16.51
N GLU A 121 4.04 -20.38 16.08
CA GLU A 121 3.72 -19.13 16.76
C GLU A 121 2.26 -18.72 16.52
N MET A 122 1.81 -18.76 15.26
CA MET A 122 0.44 -18.36 14.90
C MET A 122 -0.63 -19.30 15.45
N GLU A 123 -0.30 -20.59 15.63
CA GLU A 123 -1.20 -21.54 16.28
C GLU A 123 -1.63 -21.15 17.70
N LYS A 124 -0.83 -20.34 18.41
CA LYS A 124 -1.13 -19.87 19.78
C LYS A 124 -2.29 -18.87 19.84
N TYR A 125 -2.65 -18.24 18.73
CA TYR A 125 -3.51 -17.06 18.70
C TYR A 125 -4.79 -17.23 17.89
N ASN A 126 -5.76 -16.38 18.19
CA ASN A 126 -6.95 -16.17 17.36
C ASN A 126 -6.54 -15.46 16.04
N LEU A 127 -6.79 -16.13 14.92
CA LEU A 127 -6.46 -15.66 13.56
C LEU A 127 -7.67 -15.06 12.83
N PHE A 128 -8.70 -14.60 13.56
CA PHE A 128 -9.94 -14.08 12.95
C PHE A 128 -9.69 -12.89 12.01
N GLN A 129 -8.66 -12.08 12.24
CA GLN A 129 -8.24 -11.00 11.34
C GLN A 129 -7.93 -11.51 9.92
N MET A 130 -7.32 -12.70 9.80
CA MET A 130 -7.03 -13.38 8.51
C MET A 130 -8.28 -13.97 7.83
N SER A 131 -9.49 -13.69 8.35
CA SER A 131 -10.73 -13.92 7.60
C SER A 131 -10.83 -13.10 6.30
N ARG A 132 -9.97 -12.09 6.10
CA ARG A 132 -10.01 -11.15 4.97
C ARG A 132 -8.71 -11.05 4.19
N TYR A 133 -7.72 -11.90 4.44
CA TYR A 133 -6.45 -11.88 3.71
C TYR A 133 -5.65 -13.17 3.89
N ASN A 134 -4.89 -13.50 2.85
CA ASN A 134 -3.84 -14.49 2.90
C ASN A 134 -2.60 -13.87 3.56
N ALA A 135 -1.95 -14.59 4.46
CA ALA A 135 -0.61 -14.27 4.94
C ALA A 135 0.40 -15.27 4.35
N PHE A 136 1.24 -14.81 3.40
CA PHE A 136 2.17 -15.65 2.66
C PHE A 136 3.58 -15.49 3.24
N PHE A 137 4.11 -16.57 3.84
CA PHE A 137 5.47 -16.63 4.37
C PHE A 137 6.35 -17.52 3.51
N VAL A 138 7.62 -17.15 3.41
CA VAL A 138 8.68 -17.93 2.75
C VAL A 138 9.97 -17.73 3.56
N ASP A 139 10.73 -18.80 3.80
CA ASP A 139 12.06 -18.69 4.41
C ASP A 139 13.19 -19.04 3.44
N LYS A 140 14.42 -18.73 3.84
CA LYS A 140 15.66 -18.99 3.09
C LYS A 140 15.99 -20.46 2.83
N THR A 141 15.21 -21.43 3.32
CA THR A 141 15.33 -22.84 2.90
C THR A 141 14.48 -23.11 1.65
N GLY A 142 13.52 -22.24 1.35
CA GLY A 142 12.50 -22.45 0.33
C GLY A 142 11.26 -23.18 0.86
N ASP A 143 11.14 -23.38 2.18
CA ASP A 143 9.83 -23.66 2.78
C ASP A 143 8.93 -22.41 2.69
N TRP A 144 7.63 -22.63 2.62
CA TRP A 144 6.63 -21.58 2.45
C TRP A 144 5.27 -22.03 2.98
N VAL A 145 4.44 -21.07 3.38
CA VAL A 145 3.03 -21.33 3.75
C VAL A 145 2.17 -20.12 3.43
N ILE A 146 0.96 -20.38 2.92
CA ILE A 146 -0.10 -19.37 2.84
C ILE A 146 -1.10 -19.66 3.96
N ILE A 147 -1.22 -18.73 4.90
CA ILE A 147 -2.09 -18.85 6.07
C ILE A 147 -3.40 -18.11 5.77
N GLU A 148 -4.51 -18.85 5.81
CA GLU A 148 -5.86 -18.40 5.48
C GLU A 148 -6.75 -18.55 6.73
N GLY A 149 -6.45 -17.80 7.79
CA GLY A 149 -7.00 -18.04 9.12
C GLY A 149 -6.46 -19.35 9.69
N ASN A 150 -7.32 -20.33 10.02
CA ASN A 150 -6.85 -21.64 10.51
C ASN A 150 -6.42 -22.60 9.41
N ASN A 151 -6.59 -22.25 8.13
CA ASN A 151 -6.16 -23.09 7.02
C ASN A 151 -4.70 -22.78 6.69
N LEU A 152 -3.81 -23.78 6.81
CA LEU A 152 -2.47 -23.72 6.26
C LEU A 152 -2.52 -24.27 4.83
N TYR A 153 -2.38 -23.41 3.82
CA TYR A 153 -2.25 -23.81 2.44
C TYR A 153 -0.76 -23.90 2.08
N GLN A 154 -0.31 -25.13 1.86
CA GLN A 154 1.02 -25.45 1.38
C GLN A 154 0.90 -26.63 0.41
N LYS A 155 1.13 -26.37 -0.88
CA LYS A 155 1.05 -27.37 -1.95
C LYS A 155 2.25 -27.18 -2.86
N ASP A 156 3.33 -27.87 -2.56
CA ASP A 156 4.56 -27.77 -3.33
C ASP A 156 4.34 -28.08 -4.81
N GLU A 157 4.79 -27.18 -5.66
CA GLU A 157 4.78 -27.33 -7.11
C GLU A 157 6.19 -27.16 -7.63
N TYR A 158 6.55 -28.00 -8.60
CA TYR A 158 7.85 -28.00 -9.26
C TYR A 158 7.65 -27.83 -10.75
N ASN A 159 8.52 -27.06 -11.40
CA ASN A 159 8.53 -27.01 -12.86
C ASN A 159 9.38 -28.17 -13.44
N LYS A 160 9.42 -28.30 -14.77
CA LYS A 160 10.13 -29.41 -15.44
C LYS A 160 11.66 -29.45 -15.20
N TYR A 161 12.22 -28.42 -14.58
CA TYR A 161 13.64 -28.34 -14.19
C TYR A 161 13.85 -28.55 -12.68
N GLY A 162 12.82 -29.00 -11.95
CA GLY A 162 12.90 -29.23 -10.50
C GLY A 162 12.98 -27.95 -9.67
N ILE A 163 12.64 -26.79 -10.22
CA ILE A 163 12.56 -25.54 -9.46
C ILE A 163 11.20 -25.51 -8.76
N LYS A 164 11.22 -25.46 -7.42
CA LYS A 164 10.03 -25.29 -6.56
C LYS A 164 9.48 -23.88 -6.72
N TYR A 165 8.17 -23.70 -6.80
CA TYR A 165 7.54 -22.38 -6.85
C TYR A 165 6.18 -22.32 -6.15
N ALA A 166 5.78 -21.12 -5.74
CA ALA A 166 4.44 -20.83 -5.22
C ALA A 166 4.01 -19.40 -5.56
N VAL A 167 2.70 -19.16 -5.60
CA VAL A 167 2.09 -17.86 -5.97
C VAL A 167 0.90 -17.57 -5.06
N SER A 168 0.72 -16.32 -4.65
CA SER A 168 -0.43 -15.82 -3.90
C SER A 168 -0.93 -14.51 -4.51
N THR A 169 -2.25 -14.38 -4.66
CA THR A 169 -2.95 -13.12 -4.99
C THR A 169 -4.21 -13.01 -4.13
N ASN A 170 -5.15 -12.14 -4.48
CA ASN A 170 -6.30 -11.71 -3.67
C ASN A 170 -7.48 -12.72 -3.61
N PHE A 171 -7.18 -14.02 -3.67
CA PHE A 171 -8.14 -15.09 -3.46
C PHE A 171 -7.52 -16.17 -2.57
N MET A 172 -8.35 -16.95 -1.87
CA MET A 172 -7.91 -18.07 -1.04
C MET A 172 -7.51 -19.27 -1.93
N PRO A 173 -6.23 -19.65 -2.08
CA PRO A 173 -5.85 -20.83 -2.85
C PRO A 173 -6.43 -22.15 -2.32
N SER A 174 -6.76 -22.27 -1.01
CA SER A 174 -7.47 -23.46 -0.49
C SER A 174 -8.94 -23.54 -0.93
N LYS A 175 -9.53 -22.43 -1.42
CA LYS A 175 -10.93 -22.35 -1.85
C LYS A 175 -11.06 -21.66 -3.21
N PRO A 176 -10.53 -22.26 -4.29
CA PRO A 176 -10.38 -21.61 -5.59
C PRO A 176 -11.72 -21.26 -6.28
N ASN A 177 -12.83 -21.85 -5.86
CA ASN A 177 -14.14 -21.74 -6.50
C ASN A 177 -15.12 -20.82 -5.74
N LEU A 178 -14.68 -20.08 -4.71
CA LEU A 178 -15.58 -19.18 -3.98
C LEU A 178 -16.14 -18.07 -4.89
N PRO A 179 -17.47 -17.84 -4.88
CA PRO A 179 -18.08 -16.78 -5.67
C PRO A 179 -17.68 -15.40 -5.12
N PHE A 180 -16.97 -14.64 -5.95
CA PHE A 180 -16.50 -13.29 -5.62
C PHE A 180 -17.62 -12.37 -5.17
N SER A 181 -17.39 -11.60 -4.10
CA SER A 181 -18.36 -10.63 -3.61
C SER A 181 -18.60 -9.53 -4.63
N ARG A 182 -19.87 -9.16 -4.86
CA ARG A 182 -20.30 -8.02 -5.70
C ARG A 182 -19.68 -6.66 -5.31
N LEU A 183 -18.99 -6.58 -4.17
CA LEU A 183 -18.32 -5.38 -3.64
C LEU A 183 -16.84 -5.24 -4.04
N ILE A 184 -16.26 -6.25 -4.71
CA ILE A 184 -14.89 -6.21 -5.23
C ILE A 184 -14.92 -6.68 -6.68
N GLY A 185 -15.20 -5.76 -7.60
CA GLY A 185 -14.92 -5.97 -9.02
C GLY A 185 -13.41 -5.97 -9.25
N TRP A 186 -12.96 -6.83 -10.19
CA TRP A 186 -11.59 -6.97 -10.73
C TRP A 186 -10.63 -8.03 -10.16
N GLU A 187 -10.92 -9.30 -10.46
CA GLU A 187 -9.88 -10.25 -10.95
C GLU A 187 -10.49 -11.34 -11.86
N GLN A 188 -11.17 -10.95 -12.97
CA GLN A 188 -12.02 -11.79 -13.84
C GLN A 188 -11.36 -13.01 -14.55
N GLY A 189 -10.15 -13.40 -14.18
CA GLY A 189 -9.59 -14.69 -14.55
C GLY A 189 -8.50 -15.20 -13.61
N LYS A 190 -8.33 -14.61 -12.41
CA LYS A 190 -7.09 -14.74 -11.62
C LYS A 190 -5.85 -14.48 -12.47
N TRP A 191 -5.93 -13.50 -13.40
CA TRP A 191 -5.02 -13.45 -14.54
C TRP A 191 -3.57 -13.22 -14.14
N ARG A 192 -3.32 -12.46 -13.07
CA ARG A 192 -1.99 -12.23 -12.51
C ARG A 192 -1.42 -13.48 -11.85
N TYR A 193 -2.23 -14.18 -11.06
CA TYR A 193 -1.88 -15.49 -10.52
C TYR A 193 -1.54 -16.48 -11.65
N ARG A 194 -2.39 -16.58 -12.68
CA ARG A 194 -2.19 -17.46 -13.84
C ARG A 194 -0.93 -17.08 -14.63
N LEU A 195 -0.67 -15.78 -14.82
CA LEU A 195 0.49 -15.27 -15.56
C LEU A 195 1.80 -15.49 -14.79
N ALA A 196 1.86 -15.12 -13.51
CA ALA A 196 3.02 -15.38 -12.64
C ALA A 196 3.32 -16.88 -12.57
N ARG A 197 2.29 -17.70 -12.30
CA ARG A 197 2.39 -19.16 -12.29
C ARG A 197 2.88 -19.71 -13.62
N TYR A 198 2.34 -19.24 -14.75
CA TYR A 198 2.78 -19.66 -16.09
C TYR A 198 4.25 -19.31 -16.35
N MET A 199 4.69 -18.11 -15.97
CA MET A 199 6.09 -17.69 -16.13
C MET A 199 7.04 -18.54 -15.26
N LEU A 200 6.68 -18.83 -14.01
CA LEU A 200 7.45 -19.69 -13.10
C LEU A 200 7.49 -21.15 -13.56
N GLN A 201 6.34 -21.68 -14.01
CA GLN A 201 6.21 -23.04 -14.56
C GLN A 201 7.05 -23.23 -15.85
N ASN A 202 7.29 -22.15 -16.60
CA ASN A 202 8.11 -22.16 -17.81
C ASN A 202 9.51 -21.59 -17.61
N MET A 203 9.93 -21.28 -16.38
CA MET A 203 11.26 -20.77 -16.05
C MET A 203 12.30 -21.89 -16.08
N ASP A 204 13.35 -21.76 -16.87
CA ASP A 204 14.53 -22.64 -16.79
C ASP A 204 15.57 -22.12 -15.81
N GLU A 205 16.63 -22.91 -15.57
CA GLU A 205 17.69 -22.58 -14.62
C GLU A 205 18.45 -21.31 -15.00
N SER A 206 18.68 -21.05 -16.30
CA SER A 206 19.34 -19.82 -16.76
C SER A 206 18.50 -18.57 -16.46
N ARG A 207 17.16 -18.71 -16.53
CA ARG A 207 16.19 -17.68 -16.18
C ARG A 207 15.85 -17.61 -14.70
N PHE A 208 16.30 -18.53 -13.84
CA PHE A 208 16.05 -18.44 -12.40
C PHE A 208 16.97 -17.39 -11.75
N ASN A 209 16.64 -16.11 -11.92
CA ASN A 209 17.43 -14.97 -11.49
C ASN A 209 16.55 -13.74 -11.19
N ARG A 210 17.17 -12.69 -10.62
CA ARG A 210 16.52 -11.42 -10.25
C ARG A 210 15.78 -10.77 -11.42
N GLU A 211 16.40 -10.73 -12.59
CA GLU A 211 15.88 -10.06 -13.79
C GLU A 211 14.59 -10.74 -14.30
N TYR A 212 14.49 -12.07 -14.21
CA TYR A 212 13.25 -12.76 -14.55
C TYR A 212 12.15 -12.53 -13.51
N PHE A 213 12.49 -12.45 -12.22
CA PHE A 213 11.55 -12.08 -11.16
C PHE A 213 11.02 -10.65 -11.35
N LYS A 214 11.90 -9.69 -11.72
CA LYS A 214 11.51 -8.33 -12.14
C LYS A 214 10.52 -8.36 -13.30
N LYS A 215 10.78 -9.17 -14.33
CA LYS A 215 9.88 -9.34 -15.49
C LYS A 215 8.52 -9.94 -15.12
N ILE A 216 8.44 -10.79 -14.10
CA ILE A 216 7.13 -11.27 -13.59
C ILE A 216 6.38 -10.14 -12.89
N CYS A 217 7.05 -9.34 -12.05
CA CYS A 217 6.47 -8.12 -11.47
C CYS A 217 5.95 -7.18 -12.57
N GLU A 218 6.79 -6.86 -13.57
CA GLU A 218 6.42 -6.03 -14.71
C GLU A 218 5.23 -6.59 -15.51
N ALA A 219 5.21 -7.91 -15.76
CA ALA A 219 4.11 -8.56 -16.48
C ALA A 219 2.77 -8.52 -15.70
N THR A 220 2.84 -8.46 -14.37
CA THR A 220 1.68 -8.56 -13.45
C THR A 220 1.31 -7.25 -12.77
N HIS A 221 1.94 -6.12 -13.10
CA HIS A 221 1.57 -4.81 -12.56
C HIS A 221 0.17 -4.37 -13.01
N THR A 222 -0.47 -3.55 -12.18
CA THR A 222 -1.69 -2.81 -12.50
C THR A 222 -1.41 -1.31 -12.43
N ASP A 223 -2.35 -0.45 -12.82
CA ASP A 223 -2.10 0.99 -12.82
C ASP A 223 -1.85 1.58 -11.43
N VAL A 224 -2.30 0.88 -10.37
CA VAL A 224 -2.12 1.24 -8.96
C VAL A 224 -0.95 0.49 -8.28
N THR A 225 -0.12 -0.25 -9.03
CA THR A 225 1.14 -0.81 -8.50
C THR A 225 2.05 0.33 -8.03
N ASN A 226 2.34 0.32 -6.74
CA ASN A 226 2.94 1.43 -6.00
C ASN A 226 4.44 1.22 -5.76
N TYR A 227 4.82 -0.02 -5.53
CA TYR A 227 6.19 -0.50 -5.62
C TYR A 227 6.18 -2.01 -5.90
N SER A 228 7.27 -2.47 -6.49
CA SER A 228 7.60 -3.89 -6.61
C SER A 228 8.88 -4.18 -5.85
N ASN A 229 8.99 -5.37 -5.26
CA ASN A 229 10.24 -5.84 -4.67
C ASN A 229 10.56 -7.25 -5.16
N VAL A 230 11.85 -7.55 -5.30
CA VAL A 230 12.39 -8.91 -5.44
C VAL A 230 13.37 -9.09 -4.29
N CYS A 231 13.24 -10.12 -3.45
CA CYS A 231 14.18 -10.40 -2.37
C CYS A 231 14.95 -11.70 -2.63
N ASP A 232 16.27 -11.65 -2.44
CA ASP A 232 17.13 -12.82 -2.27
C ASP A 232 17.25 -13.13 -0.77
N LEU A 233 16.57 -14.19 -0.32
CA LEU A 233 16.46 -14.51 1.10
C LEU A 233 17.74 -15.13 1.68
N LYS A 234 18.61 -15.69 0.83
CA LYS A 234 19.87 -16.31 1.23
C LYS A 234 20.95 -15.26 1.44
N ASN A 235 21.03 -14.29 0.52
CA ASN A 235 21.98 -13.19 0.59
C ASN A 235 21.47 -11.98 1.42
N GLY A 236 20.18 -11.94 1.76
CA GLY A 236 19.58 -10.87 2.56
C GLY A 236 19.50 -9.55 1.80
N ILE A 237 19.12 -9.60 0.53
CA ILE A 237 19.07 -8.45 -0.39
C ILE A 237 17.63 -8.23 -0.84
N ILE A 238 17.17 -6.98 -0.80
CA ILE A 238 15.93 -6.51 -1.40
C ILE A 238 16.30 -5.66 -2.62
N TYR A 239 15.69 -5.92 -3.76
CA TYR A 239 15.75 -5.10 -4.96
C TYR A 239 14.39 -4.43 -5.13
N LEU A 240 14.36 -3.11 -4.97
CA LEU A 240 13.15 -2.31 -4.91
C LEU A 240 12.98 -1.50 -6.20
N TYR A 241 11.73 -1.40 -6.68
CA TYR A 241 11.31 -0.61 -7.83
C TYR A 241 10.12 0.25 -7.42
N HIS A 242 10.11 1.53 -7.82
CA HIS A 242 9.07 2.48 -7.42
C HIS A 242 8.03 2.67 -8.52
N PHE A 243 6.74 2.65 -8.16
CA PHE A 243 5.61 2.59 -9.08
C PHE A 243 5.77 1.46 -10.13
N LYS A 244 5.75 1.83 -11.41
CA LYS A 244 5.85 0.95 -12.59
C LYS A 244 7.20 1.15 -13.32
N ASP A 245 8.18 1.81 -12.68
CA ASP A 245 9.52 2.06 -13.22
C ASP A 245 10.45 0.89 -12.86
N TYR A 246 10.56 -0.07 -13.78
CA TYR A 246 11.43 -1.25 -13.65
C TYR A 246 12.86 -1.02 -14.20
N GLU A 247 13.15 0.18 -14.71
CA GLU A 247 14.49 0.59 -15.15
C GLU A 247 15.29 1.15 -13.97
N LYS A 248 14.64 1.87 -13.05
CA LYS A 248 15.26 2.34 -11.81
C LYS A 248 15.10 1.34 -10.67
N GLU A 249 16.20 0.68 -10.32
CA GLU A 249 16.28 -0.19 -9.15
C GLU A 249 16.97 0.48 -7.96
N ARG A 250 16.63 0.06 -6.75
CA ARG A 250 17.45 0.25 -5.54
C ARG A 250 17.74 -1.08 -4.85
N GLU A 251 19.02 -1.40 -4.73
CA GLU A 251 19.51 -2.51 -3.91
C GLU A 251 19.57 -2.09 -2.42
N ILE A 252 18.99 -2.91 -1.57
CA ILE A 252 18.92 -2.72 -0.12
C ILE A 252 19.37 -4.04 0.53
N LYS A 253 20.64 -4.07 0.97
CA LYS A 253 21.17 -5.17 1.77
C LYS A 253 20.73 -4.99 3.23
N ILE A 254 19.93 -5.93 3.72
CA ILE A 254 19.22 -5.84 5.00
C ILE A 254 20.18 -5.52 6.16
N ARG A 255 21.29 -6.25 6.26
CA ARG A 255 22.28 -6.08 7.34
C ARG A 255 23.05 -4.76 7.25
N GLU A 256 23.32 -4.25 6.05
CA GLU A 256 23.98 -2.94 5.91
C GLU A 256 23.04 -1.79 6.31
N TYR A 257 21.74 -1.92 6.04
CA TYR A 257 20.74 -0.94 6.47
C TYR A 257 20.49 -0.98 7.98
N ILE A 258 20.44 -2.17 8.60
CA ILE A 258 20.37 -2.32 10.06
C ILE A 258 21.57 -1.68 10.76
N LYS A 259 22.80 -1.88 10.22
CA LYS A 259 24.03 -1.28 10.75
C LYS A 259 24.07 0.26 10.69
N LYS A 260 23.26 0.90 9.85
CA LYS A 260 23.17 2.38 9.77
C LYS A 260 22.33 2.98 10.90
N ILE A 261 21.59 2.18 11.67
CA ILE A 261 20.82 2.66 12.82
C ILE A 261 21.79 2.99 13.97
N PRO A 262 21.79 4.22 14.54
CA PRO A 262 22.65 4.59 15.67
C PRO A 262 22.45 3.70 16.90
N GLU A 263 23.48 3.54 17.74
CA GLU A 263 23.41 2.70 18.96
C GLU A 263 22.49 3.29 20.04
N ILE A 264 22.32 4.61 20.07
CA ILE A 264 21.51 5.34 21.05
C ILE A 264 20.00 5.29 20.81
N GLN A 265 19.52 4.63 19.76
CA GLN A 265 18.10 4.52 19.43
C GLN A 265 17.51 3.23 20.03
N ASP A 266 16.33 3.32 20.68
CA ASP A 266 15.62 2.14 21.22
C ASP A 266 15.42 1.11 20.10
N PRO A 267 15.83 -0.17 20.26
CA PRO A 267 15.56 -1.21 19.26
C PRO A 267 14.08 -1.43 18.93
N GLY A 268 13.17 -0.95 19.78
CA GLY A 268 11.72 -0.88 19.53
C GLY A 268 11.30 0.19 18.53
N ASP A 269 12.09 1.25 18.33
CA ASP A 269 11.80 2.37 17.44
C ASP A 269 12.50 2.20 16.07
N PRO A 270 11.76 2.14 14.95
CA PRO A 270 12.37 1.98 13.64
C PRO A 270 12.99 3.27 13.11
N ILE A 271 14.05 3.14 12.30
CA ILE A 271 14.35 4.19 11.32
C ILE A 271 13.34 4.11 10.18
N VAL A 272 12.68 5.24 9.91
CA VAL A 272 11.65 5.36 8.87
C VAL A 272 12.23 6.07 7.65
N ILE A 273 12.28 5.38 6.51
CA ILE A 273 12.67 5.95 5.21
C ILE A 273 11.45 5.94 4.29
N LYS A 274 11.13 7.06 3.64
CA LYS A 274 10.13 7.06 2.55
C LYS A 274 10.71 6.32 1.35
N ILE A 275 9.99 5.36 0.79
CA ILE A 275 10.42 4.69 -0.46
C ILE A 275 10.65 5.71 -1.58
N PRO A 276 9.75 6.70 -1.82
CA PRO A 276 9.99 7.76 -2.80
C PRO A 276 11.38 8.41 -2.76
N SER A 277 11.86 8.82 -1.58
CA SER A 277 13.17 9.51 -1.46
C SER A 277 14.37 8.64 -1.80
N LEU A 278 14.22 7.31 -1.89
CA LEU A 278 15.29 6.45 -2.40
C LEU A 278 15.49 6.62 -3.91
N PHE A 279 14.45 7.02 -4.65
CA PHE A 279 14.45 7.12 -6.11
C PHE A 279 14.58 8.57 -6.63
N GLU A 280 14.68 9.54 -5.74
CA GLU A 280 14.75 10.96 -6.05
C GLU A 280 15.98 11.34 -6.90
N PRO A 281 15.82 12.04 -8.04
CA PRO A 281 16.92 12.61 -8.80
C PRO A 281 17.62 13.75 -8.02
N LYS A 282 18.96 13.83 -8.09
CA LYS A 282 19.74 14.87 -7.39
C LYS A 282 19.28 16.30 -7.68
N ASN A 283 18.78 16.56 -8.88
CA ASN A 283 18.40 17.89 -9.36
C ASN A 283 16.90 18.20 -9.22
N ASN A 284 16.11 17.27 -8.65
CA ASN A 284 14.67 17.40 -8.50
C ASN A 284 14.26 18.73 -7.84
N LYS A 285 13.24 19.42 -8.35
CA LYS A 285 12.72 20.67 -7.80
C LYS A 285 11.31 20.47 -7.23
N PRO A 286 10.87 21.27 -6.25
CA PRO A 286 9.48 21.27 -5.83
C PRO A 286 8.59 21.77 -6.97
N PRO A 287 7.32 21.31 -7.05
CA PRO A 287 6.35 21.87 -7.98
C PRO A 287 6.14 23.38 -7.81
N GLU A 288 5.71 24.01 -8.90
CA GLU A 288 5.34 25.42 -8.94
C GLU A 288 4.21 25.73 -7.95
N LYS A 289 4.19 26.97 -7.43
CA LYS A 289 3.12 27.46 -6.54
C LYS A 289 1.75 27.28 -7.25
N PRO A 290 0.80 26.51 -6.66
CA PRO A 290 -0.48 26.25 -7.32
C PRO A 290 -1.35 27.50 -7.40
N VAL A 291 -2.08 27.63 -8.52
CA VAL A 291 -3.14 28.62 -8.73
C VAL A 291 -4.48 27.97 -8.38
N LEU A 292 -5.25 28.59 -7.48
CA LEU A 292 -6.55 28.13 -7.00
C LEU A 292 -7.66 29.05 -7.51
N TYR A 293 -8.75 28.46 -8.02
CA TYR A 293 -9.95 29.20 -8.43
C TYR A 293 -11.25 28.42 -8.14
N GLY A 294 -12.33 29.16 -7.94
CA GLY A 294 -13.66 28.63 -7.62
C GLY A 294 -14.59 29.69 -7.02
N PRO A 295 -15.81 29.33 -6.59
CA PRO A 295 -16.76 30.27 -6.00
C PRO A 295 -16.25 30.92 -4.71
N THR A 296 -16.39 32.24 -4.58
CA THR A 296 -16.04 33.01 -3.37
C THR A 296 -17.23 33.30 -2.46
N LYS A 297 -18.44 32.89 -2.84
CA LYS A 297 -19.68 33.07 -2.08
C LYS A 297 -20.55 31.83 -2.15
N GLY A 298 -21.17 31.46 -1.04
CA GLY A 298 -22.00 30.26 -0.96
C GLY A 298 -23.02 30.26 0.19
N LYS A 299 -23.68 29.12 0.37
CA LYS A 299 -24.68 28.86 1.40
C LYS A 299 -24.38 27.55 2.13
N ILE A 300 -24.65 27.52 3.44
CA ILE A 300 -24.48 26.31 4.27
C ILE A 300 -25.14 25.09 3.60
N GLY A 301 -24.39 23.98 3.55
CA GLY A 301 -24.89 22.70 3.09
C GLY A 301 -24.98 22.53 1.57
N GLN A 302 -24.57 23.53 0.77
CA GLN A 302 -24.38 23.38 -0.68
C GLN A 302 -22.95 22.92 -0.99
N SER A 303 -22.80 22.17 -2.08
CA SER A 303 -21.51 21.67 -2.56
C SER A 303 -20.99 22.59 -3.66
N TYR A 304 -19.75 23.05 -3.53
CA TYR A 304 -19.07 23.95 -4.47
C TYR A 304 -17.86 23.25 -5.07
N GLU A 305 -17.57 23.56 -6.32
CA GLU A 305 -16.48 22.97 -7.10
C GLU A 305 -15.32 23.96 -7.22
N TYR A 306 -14.12 23.48 -6.92
CA TYR A 306 -12.88 24.23 -6.93
C TYR A 306 -11.84 23.52 -7.79
N PHE A 307 -10.99 24.32 -8.41
CA PHE A 307 -9.96 23.87 -9.32
C PHE A 307 -8.61 24.39 -8.85
N ALA A 308 -7.58 23.56 -8.98
CA ALA A 308 -6.21 23.97 -8.77
C ALA A 308 -5.34 23.52 -9.95
N VAL A 309 -4.42 24.39 -10.35
CA VAL A 309 -3.47 24.16 -11.44
C VAL A 309 -2.05 24.39 -10.92
N SER A 310 -1.13 23.49 -11.25
CA SER A 310 0.30 23.57 -10.93
C SER A 310 1.08 22.69 -11.90
N LYS A 311 2.39 22.85 -11.97
CA LYS A 311 3.29 22.04 -12.78
C LYS A 311 4.52 21.66 -11.98
N ASP A 312 5.09 20.52 -12.32
CA ASP A 312 6.43 20.13 -11.90
C ASP A 312 7.44 20.57 -12.97
N PRO A 313 8.56 21.24 -12.63
CA PRO A 313 9.54 21.70 -13.63
C PRO A 313 10.19 20.56 -14.42
N GLU A 314 10.26 19.36 -13.82
CA GLU A 314 10.76 18.13 -14.43
C GLU A 314 9.62 17.24 -14.99
N ASN A 315 8.38 17.71 -14.96
CA ASN A 315 7.17 17.00 -15.38
C ASN A 315 6.94 15.67 -14.64
N HIS A 316 7.41 15.56 -13.40
CA HIS A 316 6.99 14.48 -12.50
C HIS A 316 5.48 14.56 -12.23
N GLN A 317 4.86 13.42 -11.93
CA GLN A 317 3.47 13.40 -11.50
C GLN A 317 3.34 14.15 -10.17
N ILE A 318 2.44 15.14 -10.13
CA ILE A 318 2.14 15.90 -8.91
C ILE A 318 0.82 15.45 -8.30
N TYR A 319 0.66 15.81 -7.04
CA TYR A 319 -0.55 15.62 -6.28
C TYR A 319 -0.94 16.91 -5.58
N PHE A 320 -2.23 17.02 -5.20
CA PHE A 320 -2.79 18.21 -4.59
C PHE A 320 -3.30 17.96 -3.16
N LEU A 321 -3.12 18.96 -2.29
CA LEU A 321 -3.65 19.03 -0.94
C LEU A 321 -4.44 20.33 -0.77
N PHE A 322 -5.74 20.22 -0.49
CA PHE A 322 -6.60 21.38 -0.20
C PHE A 322 -6.80 21.52 1.31
N ASP A 323 -6.67 22.75 1.81
CA ASP A 323 -7.12 23.19 3.13
C ASP A 323 -8.33 24.11 2.91
N TRP A 324 -9.49 23.73 3.46
CA TRP A 324 -10.77 24.41 3.26
C TRP A 324 -11.03 25.53 4.29
N GLY A 325 -10.10 25.77 5.21
CA GLY A 325 -10.22 26.79 6.26
C GLY A 325 -11.24 26.45 7.36
N ASP A 326 -11.95 25.33 7.27
CA ASP A 326 -12.97 24.89 8.25
C ASP A 326 -12.47 23.80 9.22
N GLY A 327 -11.14 23.62 9.28
CA GLY A 327 -10.49 22.53 9.99
C GLY A 327 -10.47 21.20 9.22
N THR A 328 -11.10 21.13 8.05
CA THR A 328 -10.98 19.97 7.14
C THR A 328 -10.01 20.23 6.00
N THR A 329 -9.24 19.21 5.67
CA THR A 329 -8.50 19.11 4.40
C THR A 329 -9.25 18.17 3.46
N SER A 330 -8.85 18.12 2.18
CA SER A 330 -9.42 17.20 1.18
C SER A 330 -9.55 15.76 1.73
N LYS A 331 -10.79 15.27 1.87
CA LYS A 331 -11.20 14.16 2.75
C LYS A 331 -10.73 12.75 2.38
N ILE A 332 -9.79 12.62 1.44
CA ILE A 332 -8.90 11.46 1.44
C ILE A 332 -7.81 11.84 2.45
N CYS A 333 -8.03 11.54 3.74
CA CYS A 333 -7.36 12.16 4.90
C CYS A 333 -5.83 12.27 4.75
N LYS A 334 -5.26 13.49 4.85
CA LYS A 334 -3.82 13.78 4.66
C LYS A 334 -3.22 13.27 3.34
N LYS A 335 -4.06 12.85 2.38
CA LYS A 335 -3.63 12.20 1.15
C LYS A 335 -3.73 13.16 -0.01
N TRP A 336 -2.59 13.20 -0.65
CA TRP A 336 -2.25 13.80 -1.92
C TRP A 336 -3.08 13.17 -3.04
N ILE A 337 -3.81 14.01 -3.76
CA ILE A 337 -4.82 13.58 -4.75
C ILE A 337 -4.23 13.57 -6.15
N GLU A 338 -4.41 12.45 -6.86
CA GLU A 338 -4.08 12.32 -8.28
C GLU A 338 -4.94 13.30 -9.11
N PRO A 339 -4.33 14.13 -9.95
CA PRO A 339 -5.03 15.16 -10.71
C PRO A 339 -5.73 14.56 -11.95
N LEU A 340 -6.67 15.30 -12.55
CA LEU A 340 -7.45 14.88 -13.74
C LEU A 340 -6.55 14.61 -14.96
N ASN A 341 -5.45 15.33 -15.00
CA ASN A 341 -4.26 15.19 -15.83
C ASN A 341 -3.09 15.67 -14.95
N ASN A 342 -1.81 15.48 -15.33
CA ASN A 342 -0.65 15.82 -14.47
C ASN A 342 -0.53 17.31 -14.04
N ILE A 343 -1.50 18.18 -14.33
CA ILE A 343 -1.44 19.64 -14.16
C ILE A 343 -2.67 20.19 -13.38
N THR A 344 -3.84 19.54 -13.44
CA THR A 344 -5.12 20.10 -12.96
C THR A 344 -5.86 19.18 -11.99
N CYS A 345 -6.16 19.64 -10.77
CA CYS A 345 -7.03 18.95 -9.82
C CYS A 345 -8.38 19.67 -9.67
N GLN A 346 -9.47 18.91 -9.54
CA GLN A 346 -10.84 19.41 -9.42
C GLN A 346 -11.52 18.70 -8.24
N LEU A 347 -11.99 19.45 -7.24
CA LEU A 347 -12.61 18.91 -6.02
C LEU A 347 -13.88 19.64 -5.64
N LYS A 348 -14.79 18.89 -4.99
CA LYS A 348 -16.02 19.44 -4.41
C LYS A 348 -15.92 19.48 -2.89
N HIS A 349 -16.29 20.62 -2.29
CA HIS A 349 -16.38 20.78 -0.85
C HIS A 349 -17.72 21.39 -0.42
N ARG A 350 -18.08 21.17 0.85
CA ARG A 350 -19.32 21.64 1.45
C ARG A 350 -19.09 22.04 2.91
N TRP A 351 -19.23 23.33 3.17
CA TRP A 351 -19.24 23.88 4.52
C TRP A 351 -20.58 23.62 5.22
N ILE A 352 -20.49 23.25 6.50
CA ILE A 352 -21.63 22.95 7.38
C ILE A 352 -21.92 24.08 8.39
N LYS A 353 -21.08 25.11 8.43
CA LYS A 353 -21.25 26.33 9.23
C LYS A 353 -21.16 27.55 8.30
N SER A 354 -21.73 28.67 8.73
CA SER A 354 -21.52 29.97 8.07
C SER A 354 -20.27 30.64 8.60
N GLY A 355 -19.61 31.44 7.76
CA GLY A 355 -18.42 32.21 8.09
C GLY A 355 -17.52 32.43 6.88
N ASP A 356 -16.45 33.17 7.11
CA ASP A 356 -15.39 33.41 6.12
C ASP A 356 -14.32 32.31 6.21
N TYR A 357 -13.99 31.73 5.06
CA TYR A 357 -13.03 30.63 4.96
C TYR A 357 -11.86 31.00 4.06
N LYS A 358 -10.64 30.70 4.53
CA LYS A 358 -9.39 30.91 3.79
C LYS A 358 -8.97 29.61 3.11
N VAL A 359 -9.51 29.37 1.91
CA VAL A 359 -9.17 28.17 1.12
C VAL A 359 -7.80 28.36 0.48
N LYS A 360 -6.95 27.34 0.56
CA LYS A 360 -5.60 27.33 -0.04
C LYS A 360 -5.23 25.93 -0.48
N VAL A 361 -4.33 25.84 -1.45
CA VAL A 361 -3.85 24.58 -2.02
C VAL A 361 -2.34 24.50 -1.96
N LYS A 362 -1.81 23.30 -1.84
CA LYS A 362 -0.38 23.01 -1.97
C LYS A 362 -0.21 21.78 -2.87
N THR A 363 0.89 21.73 -3.62
CA THR A 363 1.24 20.61 -4.50
C THR A 363 2.52 19.92 -4.04
N ARG A 364 2.70 18.64 -4.42
CA ARG A 364 3.98 17.94 -4.29
C ARG A 364 4.19 16.96 -5.42
N ASP A 365 5.43 16.60 -5.68
CA ASP A 365 5.84 15.59 -6.66
C ASP A 365 5.69 14.13 -6.14
N ILE A 366 6.10 13.16 -6.96
CA ILE A 366 6.17 11.74 -6.59
C ILE A 366 7.27 11.40 -5.57
N TYR A 367 8.21 12.30 -5.28
CA TYR A 367 9.38 12.08 -4.42
C TYR A 367 9.20 12.62 -3.00
N GLY A 368 8.27 13.56 -2.82
CA GLY A 368 7.92 14.20 -1.57
C GLY A 368 8.28 15.69 -1.48
N LYS A 369 8.82 16.34 -2.53
CA LYS A 369 9.08 17.80 -2.51
C LYS A 369 7.78 18.55 -2.71
N GLU A 370 7.54 19.51 -1.82
CA GLU A 370 6.28 20.25 -1.78
C GLU A 370 6.45 21.71 -2.19
N SER A 371 5.46 22.26 -2.88
CA SER A 371 5.39 23.67 -3.28
C SER A 371 5.18 24.61 -2.07
N PRO A 372 5.32 25.93 -2.26
CA PRO A 372 4.64 26.91 -1.42
C PRO A 372 3.11 26.70 -1.47
N TRP A 373 2.38 27.21 -0.47
CA TRP A 373 0.92 27.30 -0.57
C TRP A 373 0.51 28.31 -1.64
N SER A 374 -0.64 28.08 -2.27
CA SER A 374 -1.31 29.02 -3.17
C SER A 374 -1.58 30.35 -2.45
N ASP A 375 -1.86 31.39 -3.24
CA ASP A 375 -2.57 32.54 -2.69
C ASP A 375 -3.95 32.10 -2.17
N PRO A 376 -4.44 32.69 -1.07
CA PRO A 376 -5.68 32.29 -0.44
C PRO A 376 -6.90 32.77 -1.23
N LEU A 377 -7.84 31.86 -1.46
CA LEU A 377 -9.17 32.19 -1.94
C LEU A 377 -10.09 32.38 -0.71
N TYR A 378 -10.60 33.60 -0.54
CA TYR A 378 -11.54 33.93 0.53
C TYR A 378 -12.97 33.57 0.10
N VAL A 379 -13.66 32.79 0.94
CA VAL A 379 -15.00 32.25 0.66
C VAL A 379 -15.97 32.60 1.78
N ASP A 380 -16.98 33.41 1.49
CA ASP A 380 -18.09 33.74 2.39
C ASP A 380 -19.21 32.69 2.25
N ILE A 381 -19.49 31.96 3.34
CA ILE A 381 -20.61 31.01 3.41
C ILE A 381 -21.72 31.57 4.28
N GLN A 382 -22.85 31.89 3.66
CA GLN A 382 -24.00 32.48 4.33
C GLN A 382 -25.00 31.42 4.82
N LYS A 383 -25.78 31.77 5.85
CA LYS A 383 -26.93 30.95 6.27
C LYS A 383 -27.96 30.87 5.14
N LYS A 384 -28.69 29.75 5.04
CA LYS A 384 -29.90 29.71 4.19
C LYS A 384 -30.90 30.74 4.74
N LYS A 385 -31.27 31.73 3.93
CA LYS A 385 -32.44 32.57 4.23
C LYS A 385 -33.66 31.64 4.25
N HIS A 386 -34.25 31.44 5.42
CA HIS A 386 -35.63 30.95 5.46
C HIS A 386 -36.50 32.01 4.79
N PRO A 387 -37.46 31.64 3.92
CA PRO A 387 -38.47 32.60 3.50
C PRO A 387 -39.17 33.12 4.75
N ARG A 388 -39.41 34.44 4.82
CA ARG A 388 -40.30 34.97 5.86
C ARG A 388 -41.67 34.36 5.60
N ILE A 389 -42.08 33.42 6.46
CA ILE A 389 -43.49 33.13 6.63
C ILE A 389 -44.05 34.42 7.23
N LEU A 390 -44.75 35.21 6.42
CA LEU A 390 -45.56 36.30 6.96
C LEU A 390 -46.57 35.66 7.91
N PRO A 391 -46.76 36.20 9.14
CA PRO A 391 -47.91 35.83 9.95
C PRO A 391 -49.19 35.93 9.10
N PRO A 392 -50.16 35.01 9.26
CA PRO A 392 -51.43 35.08 8.52
C PRO A 392 -52.13 36.45 8.64
N GLU A 393 -51.90 37.14 9.76
CA GLU A 393 -52.31 38.51 10.08
C GLU A 393 -51.83 39.59 9.10
N LEU A 394 -50.75 39.35 8.33
CA LEU A 394 -50.23 40.30 7.32
C LEU A 394 -50.66 39.96 5.89
N ILE A 395 -51.44 38.89 5.69
CA ILE A 395 -52.08 38.62 4.40
C ILE A 395 -53.36 39.46 4.35
N LYS A 396 -53.25 40.69 3.84
CA LYS A 396 -54.42 41.48 3.47
C LYS A 396 -55.23 40.69 2.44
N LYS A 397 -56.51 40.49 2.72
CA LYS A 397 -57.50 40.10 1.72
C LYS A 397 -57.85 41.36 0.94
N ASP A 398 -57.48 41.39 -0.34
CA ASP A 398 -58.16 42.18 -1.36
C ASP A 398 -59.24 41.29 -2.01
#